data_AF-A0A8H9KF30-F1
#
_entry.id   AF-A0A8H9KF30-F1
#
_cell.length_a   1.000
_cell.length_b   1.000
_cell.length_c   1.000
_cell.angle_alpha   90.00
_cell.angle_beta   90.00
_cell.angle_gamma   90.00
#
_symmetry.space_group_name_H-M   'P 1'
#
loop_
_entity.id
_entity.type
_entity.pdbx_description
1 polymer ?
#
loop_
_entity_poly.entity_id
_entity_poly.type
_entity_poly.pdbx_seq_one_letter_code
_entity_poly.pdbx_strand_id
1 'polypeptide(L)' 'MNIRYMNKKIKVHLLVNEVAGNGNAVAADYSLQKVLKNLNIPFSHQKSHYPGELIKLAQDYANTNTTPNDILIVVGGD' A
#
# COMPACT_ATOMS: atom_id res chain seq x y z
N MET A 1 22.06 -19.89 -20.85
CA MET A 1 21.14 -18.82 -21.31
C MET A 1 20.68 -18.06 -20.07
N ASN A 2 21.32 -16.92 -19.77
CA ASN A 2 21.04 -16.14 -18.57
C ASN A 2 19.87 -15.19 -18.84
N ILE A 3 18.67 -15.54 -18.40
CA ILE A 3 17.53 -14.63 -18.45
C ILE A 3 17.72 -13.66 -17.29
N ARG A 4 18.22 -12.46 -17.59
CA ARG A 4 18.14 -11.33 -16.65
C ARG A 4 16.67 -11.05 -16.43
N TYR A 5 16.09 -11.58 -15.35
CA TYR A 5 14.86 -11.00 -14.80
C TYR A 5 15.22 -9.54 -14.52
N MET A 6 14.78 -8.63 -15.38
CA MET A 6 14.75 -7.20 -15.06
C MET A 6 13.95 -7.14 -13.77
N ASN A 7 14.65 -6.99 -12.64
CA ASN A 7 14.05 -6.80 -11.34
C ASN A 7 13.42 -5.40 -11.35
N LYS A 8 12.29 -5.31 -12.03
CA LYS A 8 11.43 -4.15 -12.15
C LYS A 8 11.03 -3.84 -10.72
N LYS A 9 11.73 -2.88 -10.09
CA LYS A 9 11.55 -2.54 -8.68
C LYS A 9 10.08 -2.16 -8.48
N ILE A 10 9.36 -3.04 -7.79
CA ILE A 10 7.99 -2.81 -7.38
C ILE A 10 7.98 -1.60 -6.44
N LYS A 11 7.02 -0.70 -6.61
CA LYS A 11 6.78 0.41 -5.68
C LYS A 11 5.43 0.20 -5.02
N VAL A 12 5.44 0.02 -3.72
CA VAL A 12 4.20 -0.19 -2.95
C VAL A 12 3.75 1.12 -2.33
N HIS A 13 2.46 1.41 -2.42
CA HIS A 13 1.81 2.49 -1.70
C HIS A 13 0.81 1.87 -0.74
N LEU A 14 1.02 2.08 0.56
CA LEU A 14 0.14 1.61 1.61
C LEU A 14 -0.81 2.74 2.02
N LEU A 15 -2.12 2.47 1.92
CA LEU A 15 -3.17 3.32 2.47
C LEU A 15 -3.85 2.58 3.61
N VAL A 16 -3.91 3.18 4.80
CA VAL A 16 -4.54 2.57 5.98
C VAL A 16 -5.64 3.46 6.56
N ASN A 17 -6.77 2.84 6.88
CA ASN A 17 -7.77 3.39 7.79
C ASN A 17 -7.61 2.74 9.18
N GLU A 18 -6.96 3.44 10.11
CA GLU A 18 -6.62 2.87 11.43
C GLU A 18 -7.84 2.51 12.27
N VAL A 19 -8.98 3.19 12.09
CA VAL A 19 -10.22 2.88 12.83
C VAL A 19 -10.98 1.69 12.23
N ALA A 20 -10.60 1.22 11.03
CA ALA A 20 -11.25 0.07 10.41
C ALA A 20 -11.08 -1.21 11.25
N GLY A 21 -12.13 -2.05 11.23
CA GLY A 21 -12.15 -3.30 11.98
C GLY A 21 -12.00 -3.10 13.49
N ASN A 22 -12.54 -2.02 14.07
CA ASN A 22 -12.42 -1.69 15.49
C ASN A 22 -10.96 -1.49 15.95
N GLY A 23 -10.15 -0.81 15.14
CA GLY A 23 -8.73 -0.58 15.44
C GLY A 23 -7.77 -1.69 15.00
N ASN A 24 -8.29 -2.84 14.55
CA ASN A 24 -7.45 -3.97 14.14
C ASN A 24 -6.66 -3.71 12.86
N ALA A 25 -7.07 -2.72 12.04
CA ALA A 25 -6.32 -2.30 10.86
C ALA A 25 -4.90 -1.84 11.19
N VAL A 26 -4.66 -1.29 12.39
CA VAL A 26 -3.32 -0.90 12.85
C VAL A 26 -2.38 -2.11 12.94
N ALA A 27 -2.87 -3.23 13.48
CA ALA A 27 -2.07 -4.45 13.61
C ALA A 27 -1.77 -5.10 12.25
N ALA A 28 -2.74 -5.05 11.33
CA ALA A 28 -2.58 -5.53 9.96
C ALA A 28 -1.56 -4.68 9.18
N ASP A 29 -1.67 -3.34 9.27
CA ASP A 29 -0.72 -2.40 8.66
C ASP A 29 0.71 -2.63 9.19
N TYR A 30 0.88 -2.72 10.52
CA TYR A 30 2.19 -2.99 11.11
C TYR A 30 2.81 -4.30 10.61
N SER A 31 2.01 -5.37 10.54
CA SER A 31 2.44 -6.68 10.05
C SER A 31 2.85 -6.62 8.57
N LEU A 32 2.08 -5.90 7.76
CA LEU A 32 2.35 -5.70 6.34
C LEU A 32 3.65 -4.91 6.12
N GLN A 33 3.85 -3.80 6.83
CA GLN A 33 5.09 -3.03 6.76
C GLN A 33 6.31 -3.89 7.14
N LYS A 34 6.18 -4.77 8.14
CA LYS A 34 7.26 -5.69 8.54
C LYS A 34 7.64 -6.65 7.41
N VAL A 35 6.65 -7.22 6.72
CA VAL A 35 6.89 -8.10 5.56
C VAL A 35 7.60 -7.35 4.44
N LEU A 36 7.13 -6.15 4.07
CA LEU A 36 7.73 -5.35 3.01
C LEU A 36 9.18 -4.96 3.32
N LYS A 37 9.47 -4.57 4.57
CA LYS A 37 10.84 -4.31 5.04
C LYS A 37 11.72 -5.55 4.93
N ASN A 38 11.24 -6.71 5.38
CA ASN A 38 11.99 -7.96 5.33
C ASN A 38 12.33 -8.39 3.89
N LEU A 39 11.47 -8.07 2.92
CA LEU A 39 11.66 -8.36 1.50
C LEU A 39 12.46 -7.28 0.75
N ASN A 40 12.92 -6.22 1.44
CA ASN A 40 13.55 -5.03 0.83
C ASN A 40 12.69 -4.39 -0.28
N ILE A 41 11.37 -4.43 -0.13
CA ILE A 41 10.44 -3.80 -1.07
C ILE A 41 10.24 -2.35 -0.60
N PRO A 42 10.56 -1.34 -1.43
CA PRO A 42 10.32 0.04 -1.08
C PRO A 42 8.81 0.32 -1.06
N PHE A 43 8.36 1.02 -0.02
CA PHE A 43 6.97 1.43 0.10
C PHE A 43 6.82 2.83 0.66
N SER A 44 5.76 3.51 0.23
CA SER A 44 5.24 4.69 0.93
C SER A 44 4.06 4.28 1.80
N HIS A 45 3.78 5.06 2.84
CA HIS A 45 2.72 4.76 3.78
C HIS A 45 1.96 6.04 4.12
N GLN A 46 0.63 5.99 3.98
CA GLN A 46 -0.26 7.11 4.25
C GLN A 46 -1.50 6.62 5.00
N LYS A 47 -1.87 7.40 6.02
CA LYS A 47 -3.05 7.16 6.85
C LYS A 47 -4.22 8.02 6.36
N SER A 48 -5.42 7.46 6.36
CA SER A 48 -6.66 8.24 6.26
C SER A 48 -7.04 8.81 7.63
N HIS A 49 -7.45 10.07 7.66
CA HIS A 49 -7.94 10.82 8.81
C HIS A 49 -9.45 10.59 9.04
N TYR A 50 -10.20 10.21 8.00
CA TYR A 50 -11.64 9.92 8.10
C TYR A 50 -12.07 8.85 7.08
N PRO A 51 -13.17 8.09 7.34
CA PRO A 51 -13.56 6.94 6.51
C PRO A 51 -13.71 7.23 5.00
N GLY A 52 -14.24 8.40 4.63
CA GLY A 52 -14.38 8.78 3.22
C GLY A 52 -13.08 9.22 2.52
N GLU A 53 -12.01 9.50 3.27
CA GLU A 53 -10.74 9.95 2.70
C GLU A 53 -10.02 8.80 1.99
N LEU A 54 -10.14 7.57 2.50
CA LEU A 54 -9.48 6.40 1.94
C LEU A 54 -9.86 6.17 0.47
N ILE A 55 -11.17 6.32 0.17
CA ILE A 55 -11.70 6.20 -1.20
C ILE A 55 -11.11 7.30 -2.08
N LYS A 56 -11.10 8.55 -1.61
CA LYS A 56 -10.54 9.67 -2.35
C LYS A 56 -9.04 9.48 -2.64
N LEU A 57 -8.26 9.04 -1.65
CA LEU A 57 -6.83 8.78 -1.80
C LEU A 57 -6.55 7.64 -2.79
N ALA A 58 -7.37 6.59 -2.78
CA ALA A 58 -7.26 5.52 -3.75
C ALA A 58 -7.60 5.98 -5.18
N GLN A 59 -8.63 6.82 -5.34
CA GLN A 59 -8.99 7.44 -6.61
C GLN A 59 -7.88 8.38 -7.12
N ASP A 60 -7.36 9.25 -6.25
CA ASP A 60 -6.27 10.17 -6.56
C ASP A 60 -5.03 9.38 -7.02
N TYR A 61 -4.69 8.30 -6.31
CA TYR A 61 -3.61 7.40 -6.71
C TYR A 61 -3.83 6.79 -8.11
N ALA A 62 -5.03 6.28 -8.39
CA ALA A 62 -5.35 5.70 -9.69
C ALA A 62 -5.27 6.73 -10.83
N ASN A 63 -5.62 7.99 -10.54
CA ASN A 63 -5.59 9.09 -11.50
C ASN A 63 -4.18 9.66 -11.74
N THR A 64 -3.23 9.44 -10.82
CA THR A 64 -1.83 9.82 -11.01
C THR A 64 -1.08 8.75 -11.82
N ASN A 65 -1.06 8.86 -13.15
CA ASN A 65 -0.31 8.03 -14.13
C ASN A 65 0.58 6.93 -13.50
N THR A 66 -0.05 5.84 -13.05
CA THR A 66 0.64 4.76 -12.36
C THR A 66 1.47 3.98 -13.37
N THR A 67 2.70 3.63 -13.00
CA THR A 67 3.52 2.74 -13.81
C THR A 67 3.08 1.28 -13.61
N PRO A 68 3.36 0.36 -14.55
CA PRO A 68 2.99 -1.06 -14.40
C PRO A 68 3.55 -1.79 -13.18
N ASN A 69 4.44 -1.15 -12.40
CA ASN A 69 5.08 -1.71 -11.22
C ASN A 69 4.59 -1.06 -9.91
N ASP A 70 3.63 -0.14 -10.01
CA ASP A 70 3.06 0.57 -8.88
C ASP A 70 1.90 -0.25 -8.32
N ILE A 71 1.99 -0.59 -7.04
CA ILE A 71 0.98 -1.40 -6.34
C ILE A 71 0.39 -0.55 -5.23
N LEU A 72 -0.93 -0.39 -5.24
CA LEU A 72 -1.68 0.15 -4.12
C LEU A 72 -2.18 -1.00 -3.24
N ILE A 73 -1.90 -0.92 -1.95
CA ILE A 73 -2.49 -1.82 -0.95
C ILE A 73 -3.30 -0.96 0.02
N VAL A 74 -4.58 -1.31 0.15
CA VAL A 74 -5.52 -0.63 1.03
C VAL A 74 -5.82 -1.54 2.23
N VAL A 75 -5.57 -1.03 3.44
CA VAL A 75 -5.87 -1.70 4.71
C VAL A 75 -7.06 -0.98 5.35
N GLY A 76 -8.24 -1.58 5.24
CA GLY A 76 -9.50 -0.98 5.69
C GLY A 76 -10.62 -2.01 5.83
N GLY A 77 -11.82 -1.54 6.17
CA GLY A 77 -13.06 -2.32 6.17
C GLY A 77 -13.90 -2.01 4.92
N ASP A 78 -14.96 -2.77 4.71
CA ASP A 78 -15.95 -2.54 3.65
C ASP A 78 -16.90 -1.36 3.95
#